data_AF-A0A2N7PJC2-F1
#
_entry.id   AF-A0A2N7PJC2-F1
#
_cell.length_a   1.000
_cell.length_b   1.000
_cell.length_c   1.000
_cell.angle_alpha   90.00
_cell.angle_beta   90.00
_cell.angle_gamma   90.00
#
_symmetry.space_group_name_H-M   'P 1'
#
loop_
_entity.id
_entity.type
_entity.pdbx_description
1 polymer ?
#
loop_
_entity_poly.entity_id
_entity_poly.type
_entity_poly.pdbx_seq_one_letter_code
_entity_poly.pdbx_strand_id
1 'polypeptide(L)'
;VYTKFYQEYGREPTLEELSKETGLSVEKLNYIFKIMKQPISLESSIGEDEDVTLKDFIEDHSVLKPEEVTFNLALSEKIRELLKTLSAREEKIIRLRFGIGEKEPCTLEEVGKRFGITKERIRQIEGHALRKLKHPHRLKLLKNFLYYGS
;
A
#
# COMPACT_ATOMS: atom_id res chain seq x y z
N VAL A 1 -12.42 -41.74 0.75
CA VAL A 1 -12.04 -41.43 2.16
C VAL A 1 -13.24 -40.92 2.94
N TYR A 2 -13.86 -39.81 2.55
CA TYR A 2 -15.07 -39.26 3.20
C TYR A 2 -16.22 -40.26 3.35
N THR A 3 -16.61 -40.93 2.27
CA THR A 3 -17.67 -41.95 2.27
C THR A 3 -17.39 -43.13 3.19
N LYS A 4 -16.11 -43.51 3.35
CA LYS A 4 -15.69 -44.61 4.22
C LYS A 4 -15.79 -44.21 5.70
N PHE A 5 -15.33 -43.01 6.04
CA PHE A 5 -15.45 -42.47 7.41
C PHE A 5 -16.89 -42.25 7.84
N TYR A 6 -17.75 -41.81 6.92
CA TYR A 6 -19.17 -41.63 7.20
C TYR A 6 -19.89 -42.97 7.46
N GLN A 7 -19.48 -44.03 6.77
CA GLN A 7 -20.02 -45.39 6.97
C GLN A 7 -19.49 -46.07 8.24
N GLU A 8 -18.21 -45.87 8.58
CA GLU A 8 -17.57 -46.52 9.73
C GLU A 8 -17.77 -45.77 11.06
N TYR A 9 -17.78 -44.44 11.04
CA TYR A 9 -17.78 -43.60 12.24
C TYR A 9 -18.98 -42.63 12.33
N GLY A 10 -19.87 -42.62 11.32
CA GLY A 10 -21.06 -41.77 11.30
C GLY A 10 -20.78 -40.26 11.25
N ARG A 11 -19.55 -39.86 10.94
CA ARG A 11 -19.10 -38.47 10.90
C ARG A 11 -18.11 -38.20 9.77
N GLU A 12 -17.92 -36.94 9.46
CA GLU A 12 -16.82 -36.52 8.58
C GLU A 12 -15.45 -36.70 9.27
N PRO A 13 -14.41 -37.08 8.51
CA PRO A 13 -13.05 -37.19 9.03
C PRO A 13 -12.46 -35.81 9.36
N THR A 14 -11.68 -35.73 10.43
CA THR A 14 -10.93 -34.51 10.76
C THR A 14 -9.73 -34.34 9.84
N LEU A 15 -9.17 -33.11 9.77
CA LEU A 15 -7.99 -32.83 8.95
C LEU A 15 -6.76 -33.67 9.34
N GLU A 16 -6.63 -34.04 10.62
CA GLU A 16 -5.56 -34.92 11.11
C GLU A 16 -5.74 -36.37 10.67
N GLU A 17 -6.98 -36.86 10.66
CA GLU A 17 -7.33 -38.20 10.18
C GLU A 17 -7.14 -38.31 8.66
N LEU A 18 -7.55 -37.27 7.93
CA LEU A 18 -7.28 -37.14 6.49
C LEU A 18 -5.78 -37.08 6.21
N SER A 19 -5.01 -36.38 7.03
CA SER A 19 -3.56 -36.28 6.90
C SER A 19 -2.88 -37.65 7.02
N LYS A 20 -3.30 -38.45 8.00
CA LYS A 20 -2.80 -39.82 8.20
C LYS A 20 -3.20 -40.77 7.07
N GLU A 21 -4.44 -40.69 6.59
CA GLU A 21 -4.96 -41.60 5.56
C GLU A 21 -4.44 -41.25 4.15
N THR A 22 -4.25 -39.96 3.86
CA THR A 22 -3.82 -39.48 2.53
C THR A 22 -2.31 -39.23 2.42
N GLY A 23 -1.59 -39.24 3.55
CA GLY A 23 -0.15 -38.94 3.61
C GLY A 23 0.20 -37.47 3.34
N LEU A 24 -0.79 -36.58 3.23
CA LEU A 24 -0.61 -35.15 3.02
C LEU A 24 -0.49 -34.41 4.35
N SER A 25 0.30 -33.34 4.42
CA SER A 25 0.35 -32.49 5.62
C SER A 25 -0.97 -31.75 5.82
N VAL A 26 -1.32 -31.48 7.09
CA VAL A 26 -2.52 -30.72 7.48
C VAL A 26 -2.58 -29.35 6.79
N GLU A 27 -1.42 -28.69 6.61
CA GLU A 27 -1.31 -27.42 5.89
C GLU A 27 -1.72 -27.54 4.41
N LYS A 28 -1.26 -28.60 3.73
CA LYS A 28 -1.63 -28.85 2.33
C LYS A 28 -3.10 -29.20 2.19
N LEU A 29 -3.65 -29.97 3.12
CA LEU A 29 -5.08 -30.26 3.16
C LEU A 29 -5.89 -28.97 3.35
N ASN A 30 -5.52 -28.11 4.30
CA ASN A 30 -6.16 -26.81 4.49
C ASN A 30 -6.13 -25.93 3.23
N TYR A 31 -4.99 -25.89 2.53
CA TYR A 31 -4.86 -25.16 1.28
C TYR A 31 -5.77 -25.72 0.18
N ILE A 32 -5.80 -27.05 0.02
CA ILE A 32 -6.68 -27.74 -0.95
C ILE A 32 -8.14 -27.44 -0.63
N PHE A 33 -8.58 -27.59 0.62
CA PHE A 33 -9.97 -27.29 1.00
C PHE A 33 -10.33 -25.82 0.81
N LYS A 34 -9.38 -24.91 1.02
CA LYS A 34 -9.60 -23.48 0.77
C LYS A 34 -9.83 -23.17 -0.71
N ILE A 35 -9.15 -23.87 -1.61
CA ILE A 35 -9.30 -23.69 -3.07
C ILE A 35 -10.51 -24.44 -3.62
N MET A 36 -10.85 -25.60 -3.04
CA MET A 36 -11.99 -26.41 -3.47
C MET A 36 -13.35 -25.79 -3.13
N LYS A 37 -13.39 -24.83 -2.19
CA LYS A 37 -14.62 -24.06 -1.93
C LYS A 37 -15.06 -23.35 -3.20
N GLN A 38 -16.27 -23.67 -3.68
CA GLN A 38 -16.84 -23.02 -4.84
C GLN A 38 -16.99 -21.51 -4.58
N PRO A 39 -16.68 -20.65 -5.56
CA PRO A 39 -16.92 -19.22 -5.43
C PRO A 39 -18.43 -18.98 -5.25
N ILE A 40 -18.78 -18.19 -4.25
CA ILE A 40 -20.16 -17.77 -4.00
C ILE A 40 -20.45 -16.59 -4.93
N SER A 41 -21.66 -16.55 -5.50
CA SER A 41 -22.08 -15.42 -6.35
C SER A 41 -22.21 -14.15 -5.51
N LEU A 42 -21.66 -13.04 -6.00
CA LEU A 42 -21.84 -11.73 -5.36
C LEU A 42 -23.29 -11.21 -5.43
N GLU A 43 -24.10 -11.78 -6.34
CA GLU A 43 -25.53 -11.47 -6.50
C GLU A 43 -26.41 -12.34 -5.60
N SER A 44 -25.83 -13.27 -4.83
CA SER A 44 -26.60 -14.01 -3.83
C SER A 44 -27.16 -13.03 -2.80
N SER A 45 -28.47 -13.04 -2.62
CA SER A 45 -29.14 -12.30 -1.56
C SER A 45 -28.66 -12.80 -0.20
N ILE A 46 -28.63 -11.91 0.78
CA ILE A 46 -28.25 -12.24 2.15
C ILE A 46 -29.37 -11.86 3.11
N GLY A 47 -29.82 -12.84 3.91
CA GLY A 47 -30.94 -12.64 4.84
C GLY A 47 -32.31 -12.76 4.17
N GLU A 48 -33.33 -12.14 4.77
CA GLU A 48 -34.72 -12.17 4.30
C GLU A 48 -35.03 -11.07 3.27
N ASP A 49 -34.18 -10.05 3.17
CA ASP A 49 -34.35 -8.93 2.25
C ASP A 49 -33.77 -9.30 0.87
N GLU A 50 -34.64 -9.62 -0.08
CA GLU A 50 -34.27 -10.00 -1.47
C GLU A 50 -33.49 -8.92 -2.22
N ASP A 51 -33.58 -7.66 -1.78
CA ASP A 51 -32.90 -6.51 -2.39
C ASP A 51 -31.43 -6.35 -1.95
N VAL A 52 -30.99 -7.03 -0.89
CA VAL A 52 -29.64 -6.88 -0.35
C VAL A 52 -28.77 -8.04 -0.79
N THR A 53 -27.72 -7.74 -1.54
CA THR A 53 -26.80 -8.74 -2.11
C THR A 53 -25.48 -8.79 -1.37
N LEU A 54 -24.76 -9.91 -1.51
CA LEU A 54 -23.39 -10.03 -0.97
C LEU A 54 -22.45 -8.92 -1.47
N LYS A 55 -22.67 -8.41 -2.68
CA LYS A 55 -21.91 -7.30 -3.26
C LYS A 55 -22.00 -6.03 -2.42
N ASP A 56 -23.14 -5.76 -1.79
CA ASP A 56 -23.39 -4.53 -1.03
C ASP A 56 -22.60 -4.47 0.29
N PHE A 57 -22.08 -5.62 0.75
CA PHE A 57 -21.27 -5.73 1.96
C PHE A 57 -19.76 -5.80 1.72
N ILE A 58 -19.33 -5.96 0.46
CA ILE A 58 -17.90 -5.98 0.14
C ILE A 58 -17.43 -4.55 -0.07
N GLU A 59 -16.74 -4.02 0.93
CA GLU A 59 -16.07 -2.71 0.81
C GLU A 59 -14.97 -2.79 -0.24
N ASP A 60 -14.98 -1.85 -1.19
CA ASP A 60 -13.92 -1.74 -2.18
C ASP A 60 -12.68 -1.07 -1.56
N HIS A 61 -11.76 -1.88 -1.06
CA HIS A 61 -10.49 -1.41 -0.52
C HIS A 61 -9.51 -0.87 -1.59
N SER A 62 -9.87 -0.92 -2.88
CA SER A 62 -9.03 -0.38 -3.95
C SER A 62 -9.22 1.12 -4.19
N VAL A 63 -10.29 1.71 -3.66
CA VAL A 63 -10.61 3.13 -3.84
C VAL A 63 -10.12 3.94 -2.64
N LEU A 64 -9.24 4.90 -2.90
CA LEU A 64 -8.82 5.89 -1.89
C LEU A 64 -10.06 6.63 -1.39
N LYS A 65 -10.22 6.73 -0.06
CA LYS A 65 -11.36 7.43 0.53
C LYS A 65 -11.34 8.90 0.09
N PRO A 66 -12.50 9.56 -0.14
CA PRO A 66 -12.53 10.98 -0.51
C PRO A 66 -11.72 11.89 0.43
N GLU A 67 -11.71 11.54 1.72
CA GLU A 67 -10.90 12.19 2.77
C GLU A 67 -9.39 12.04 2.52
N GLU A 68 -8.94 10.86 2.11
CA GLU A 68 -7.53 10.61 1.77
C GLU A 68 -7.12 11.35 0.50
N VAL A 69 -7.99 11.43 -0.50
CA VAL A 69 -7.74 12.18 -1.74
C VAL A 69 -7.56 13.67 -1.43
N THR A 70 -8.47 14.26 -0.66
CA THR A 70 -8.39 15.67 -0.27
C THR A 70 -7.17 15.95 0.61
N PHE A 71 -6.85 15.05 1.55
CA PHE A 71 -5.63 15.12 2.36
C PHE A 71 -4.36 15.10 1.51
N ASN A 72 -4.26 14.16 0.55
CA ASN A 72 -3.11 14.03 -0.33
C ASN A 72 -2.91 15.27 -1.22
N LEU A 73 -4.00 15.87 -1.71
CA LEU A 73 -3.95 17.12 -2.46
C LEU A 73 -3.41 18.27 -1.60
N ALA A 74 -3.95 18.45 -0.40
CA ALA A 74 -3.51 19.49 0.53
C ALA A 74 -2.04 19.30 0.96
N LEU A 75 -1.61 18.05 1.19
CA LEU A 75 -0.23 17.71 1.49
C LEU A 75 0.70 18.07 0.32
N SER A 76 0.30 17.73 -0.91
CA SER A 76 1.06 18.05 -2.12
C SER A 76 1.27 19.56 -2.27
N GLU A 77 0.22 20.35 -2.04
CA GLU A 77 0.32 21.82 -2.08
C GLU A 77 1.29 22.37 -1.03
N LYS A 78 1.22 21.87 0.21
CA LYS A 78 2.13 22.30 1.27
C LYS A 78 3.58 21.89 1.03
N ILE A 79 3.81 20.72 0.45
CA ILE A 79 5.15 20.32 -0.01
C ILE A 79 5.65 21.29 -1.09
N ARG A 80 4.81 21.70 -2.05
CA ARG A 80 5.20 22.68 -3.08
C ARG A 80 5.55 24.04 -2.47
N GLU A 81 4.75 24.55 -1.52
CA GLU A 81 5.05 25.79 -0.80
C GLU A 81 6.38 25.69 -0.04
N LEU A 82 6.61 24.56 0.63
CA LEU A 82 7.83 24.32 1.38
C LEU A 82 9.07 24.30 0.47
N LEU A 83 8.98 23.65 -0.70
CA LEU A 83 10.06 23.59 -1.66
C LEU A 83 10.43 24.98 -2.22
N LYS A 84 9.45 25.87 -2.39
CA LYS A 84 9.69 27.27 -2.81
C LYS A 84 10.52 28.08 -1.81
N THR A 85 10.68 27.61 -0.57
CA THR A 85 11.54 28.27 0.44
C THR A 85 13.03 27.93 0.28
N LEU A 86 13.36 26.98 -0.61
CA LEU A 86 14.73 26.68 -1.00
C LEU A 86 15.18 27.62 -2.12
N SER A 87 16.49 27.65 -2.40
CA SER A 87 16.95 28.31 -3.63
C SER A 87 16.44 27.55 -4.87
N ALA A 88 16.25 28.24 -5.99
CA ALA A 88 15.76 27.61 -7.23
C ALA A 88 16.58 26.38 -7.66
N ARG A 89 17.90 26.40 -7.41
CA ARG A 89 18.78 25.26 -7.70
C ARG A 89 18.55 24.09 -6.76
N GLU A 90 18.40 24.34 -5.46
CA GLU A 90 18.09 23.31 -4.46
C GLU A 90 16.70 22.71 -4.69
N GLU A 91 15.68 23.55 -4.93
CA GLU A 91 14.32 23.11 -5.24
C GLU A 91 14.31 22.17 -6.44
N LYS A 92 14.95 22.56 -7.56
CA LYS A 92 14.96 21.74 -8.77
C LYS A 92 15.69 20.41 -8.59
N ILE A 93 16.78 20.39 -7.83
CA ILE A 93 17.50 19.16 -7.49
C ILE A 93 16.60 18.25 -6.65
N ILE A 94 15.93 18.77 -5.62
CA ILE A 94 15.03 17.99 -4.77
C ILE A 94 13.83 17.45 -5.56
N ARG A 95 13.19 18.28 -6.41
CA ARG A 95 12.08 17.84 -7.27
C ARG A 95 12.48 16.68 -8.18
N LEU A 96 13.63 16.79 -8.84
CA LEU A 96 14.13 15.73 -9.72
C LEU A 96 14.51 14.46 -8.94
N ARG A 97 15.14 14.59 -7.76
CA ARG A 97 15.54 13.43 -6.95
C ARG A 97 14.36 12.62 -6.42
N PHE A 98 13.29 13.30 -6.02
CA PHE A 98 12.11 12.68 -5.41
C PHE A 98 10.90 12.55 -6.35
N GLY A 99 11.02 12.97 -7.61
CA GLY A 99 9.91 12.90 -8.59
C GLY A 99 8.77 13.87 -8.31
N ILE A 100 8.99 14.97 -7.58
CA ILE A 100 7.92 15.88 -7.15
C ILE A 100 7.54 16.83 -8.29
N GLY A 101 6.44 16.52 -8.97
CA GLY A 101 5.99 17.25 -10.16
C GLY A 101 6.80 16.90 -11.42
N GLU A 102 7.53 15.79 -11.37
CA GLU A 102 8.29 15.23 -12.48
C GLU A 102 7.73 13.84 -12.81
N LYS A 103 7.99 13.33 -14.00
CA LYS A 103 7.47 12.03 -14.43
C LYS A 103 7.99 10.87 -13.56
N GLU A 104 9.29 10.90 -13.26
CA GLU A 104 10.00 9.84 -12.52
C GLU A 104 11.11 10.45 -11.65
N PRO A 105 11.43 9.83 -10.49
CA PRO A 105 12.56 10.22 -9.67
C PRO A 105 13.88 9.89 -10.39
N CYS A 106 14.85 10.80 -10.31
CA CYS A 106 16.16 10.67 -10.94
C CYS A 106 17.23 10.26 -9.91
N THR A 107 18.25 9.50 -10.35
CA THR A 107 19.41 9.15 -9.51
C THR A 107 20.35 10.34 -9.30
N LEU A 108 21.22 10.28 -8.28
CA LEU A 108 22.23 11.33 -8.04
C LEU A 108 23.13 11.57 -9.27
N GLU A 109 23.41 10.51 -10.03
CA GLU A 109 24.23 10.56 -11.24
C GLU A 109 23.50 11.22 -12.40
N GLU A 110 22.23 10.87 -12.63
CA GLU A 110 21.39 11.51 -13.65
C GLU A 110 21.20 13.00 -13.38
N VAL A 111 20.92 13.37 -12.13
CA VAL A 111 20.81 14.78 -11.75
C VAL A 111 22.17 15.46 -11.90
N GLY A 112 23.27 14.82 -11.52
CA GLY A 112 24.63 15.35 -11.74
C GLY A 112 24.91 15.65 -13.20
N LYS A 113 24.58 14.72 -14.11
CA LYS A 113 24.70 14.90 -15.56
C LYS A 113 23.88 16.09 -16.07
N ARG A 114 22.61 16.23 -15.63
CA ARG A 114 21.73 17.35 -16.04
C ARG A 114 22.23 18.73 -15.57
N PHE A 115 22.88 18.79 -14.41
CA PHE A 115 23.38 20.04 -13.83
C PHE A 115 24.87 20.30 -14.11
N GLY A 116 25.54 19.41 -14.87
CA GLY A 116 26.97 19.53 -15.18
C GLY A 116 27.88 19.49 -13.94
N ILE A 117 27.47 18.78 -12.89
CA ILE A 117 28.22 18.68 -11.63
C ILE A 117 28.35 17.23 -11.17
N THR A 118 29.33 16.97 -10.30
CA THR A 118 29.60 15.62 -9.80
C THR A 118 28.44 15.09 -8.94
N LYS A 119 28.30 13.77 -8.92
CA LYS A 119 27.38 13.04 -8.03
C LYS A 119 27.50 13.49 -6.57
N GLU A 120 28.73 13.64 -6.10
CA GLU A 120 29.01 14.08 -4.73
C GLU A 120 28.54 15.52 -4.48
N ARG A 121 28.66 16.40 -5.48
CA ARG A 121 28.13 17.76 -5.37
C ARG A 121 26.61 17.77 -5.25
N ILE A 122 25.90 16.91 -5.99
CA ILE A 122 24.45 16.75 -5.82
C ILE A 122 24.10 16.26 -4.41
N ARG A 123 24.83 15.24 -3.92
CA ARG A 123 24.62 14.70 -2.57
C ARG A 123 24.79 15.77 -1.48
N GLN A 124 25.79 16.63 -1.62
CA GLN A 124 26.01 17.76 -0.71
C GLN A 124 24.85 18.77 -0.74
N ILE A 125 24.39 19.14 -1.94
CA ILE A 125 23.27 20.08 -2.10
C ILE A 125 21.98 19.47 -1.53
N GLU A 126 21.71 18.19 -1.80
CA GLU A 126 20.57 17.46 -1.24
C GLU A 126 20.61 17.47 0.29
N GLY A 127 21.74 17.12 0.89
CA GLY A 127 21.91 17.14 2.35
C GLY A 127 21.71 18.53 2.96
N HIS A 128 22.20 19.58 2.29
CA HIS A 128 22.01 20.95 2.73
C HIS A 128 20.55 21.41 2.62
N ALA A 129 19.88 21.11 1.51
CA ALA A 129 18.48 21.40 1.30
C ALA A 129 17.59 20.66 2.32
N LEU A 130 17.81 19.36 2.54
CA LEU A 130 17.09 18.58 3.56
C LEU A 130 17.29 19.15 4.96
N ARG A 131 18.50 19.60 5.29
CA ARG A 131 18.77 20.26 6.58
C ARG A 131 17.96 21.55 6.74
N LYS A 132 17.84 22.37 5.69
CA LYS A 132 16.98 23.56 5.70
C LYS A 132 15.50 23.18 5.89
N LEU A 133 15.02 22.17 5.18
CA LEU A 133 13.63 21.70 5.28
C LEU A 133 13.29 21.17 6.68
N LYS A 134 14.25 20.50 7.35
CA LYS A 134 14.10 20.00 8.72
C LYS A 134 14.10 21.09 9.80
N HIS A 135 14.39 22.34 9.45
CA HIS A 135 14.40 23.42 10.43
C HIS A 135 12.99 23.61 11.03
N PRO A 136 12.84 23.76 12.36
CA PRO A 136 11.54 23.74 13.04
C PRO A 136 10.54 24.77 12.51
N HIS A 137 11.01 25.95 12.08
CA HIS A 137 10.17 26.96 11.44
C HIS A 137 9.49 26.47 10.14
N ARG A 138 10.23 25.71 9.33
CA ARG A 138 9.74 25.12 8.07
C ARG A 138 8.94 23.85 8.33
N LEU A 139 9.35 23.05 9.32
CA LEU A 139 8.66 21.83 9.72
C LEU A 139 7.25 22.11 10.29
N LYS A 140 7.03 23.26 10.93
CA LYS A 140 5.69 23.70 11.38
C LYS A 140 4.65 23.69 10.25
N LEU A 141 5.06 23.93 9.00
CA LEU A 141 4.16 23.91 7.83
C LEU A 141 3.66 22.50 7.49
N LEU A 142 4.39 21.46 7.89
CA LEU A 142 4.03 20.05 7.68
C LEU A 142 3.54 19.34 8.93
N LYS A 143 3.60 19.97 10.11
CA LYS A 143 3.22 19.34 11.39
C LYS A 143 1.82 18.75 11.38
N ASN A 144 0.84 19.47 10.83
CA ASN A 144 -0.55 19.03 10.80
C ASN A 144 -0.75 17.77 9.94
N PHE A 145 0.14 17.50 8.98
CA PHE A 145 0.07 16.32 8.12
C PHE A 145 0.82 15.11 8.69
N LEU A 146 1.81 15.34 9.56
CA LEU A 146 2.57 14.26 10.21
C LEU A 146 1.72 13.44 11.20
N TYR A 147 0.69 14.05 11.80
CA TYR A 147 -0.20 13.37 12.75
C TYR A 147 -1.25 12.47 12.08
N TYR A 148 -1.58 12.70 10.81
CA TYR A 148 -2.61 11.95 10.09
C TYR A 148 -2.08 10.69 9.39
N GLY A 149 -0.76 10.57 9.21
CA GLY A 149 -0.12 9.41 8.59
C GLY A 149 0.55 8.44 9.57
N SER A 150 0.20 8.52 10.86
CA SER A 150 0.72 7.66 11.94
C SER A 150 -0.35 6.67 12.41
#